data_AF-A0A310SAR9-F1
#
_entry.id   AF-A0A310SAR9-F1
#
_cell.length_a   1.000
_cell.length_b   1.000
_cell.length_c   1.000
_cell.angle_alpha   90.00
_cell.angle_beta   90.00
_cell.angle_gamma   90.00
#
_symmetry.space_group_name_H-M   'P 1'
#
loop_
_entity.id
_entity.type
_entity.pdbx_description
1 polymer ?
#
loop_
_entity_poly.entity_id
_entity_poly.type
_entity_poly.pdbx_seq_one_letter_code
_entity_poly.pdbx_strand_id
1 'polypeptide(L)'
;MAPNQRQRQLFISKKEMKKLYGRRFSKPEESSDTGLLYPGVDTAFNLLLSARFCSAIWSHITDCDETYNYWEPSHYLLYGNGQQTWEYSPQYALRSYMYLLIHMVPAKLYHYLLEPNPVLVFYFVRCLLSVGCAMSEVYFYKNVCREFGIHIGRLTLVFLILSSGMYIASAAFLPSSFSMYVV
;
A
#
# COMPACT_ATOMS: atom_id res chain seq x y z
N MET A 1 45.52 42.70 -14.13
CA MET A 1 45.64 42.72 -12.66
C MET A 1 45.44 41.30 -12.15
N ALA A 2 46.49 40.64 -11.65
CA ALA A 2 46.39 39.27 -11.15
C ALA A 2 45.61 39.25 -9.82
N PRO A 3 44.66 38.32 -9.61
CA PRO A 3 43.88 38.28 -8.38
C PRO A 3 44.78 37.96 -7.17
N ASN A 4 44.57 38.71 -6.08
CA ASN A 4 45.31 38.60 -4.81
C ASN A 4 45.28 37.17 -4.27
N GLN A 5 46.39 36.71 -3.68
CA GLN A 5 46.54 35.33 -3.18
C GLN A 5 45.40 34.89 -2.24
N ARG A 6 44.87 35.81 -1.43
CA ARG A 6 43.73 35.58 -0.52
C ARG A 6 42.43 35.24 -1.25
N GLN A 7 42.18 35.85 -2.41
CA GLN A 7 41.02 35.54 -3.25
C GLN A 7 41.15 34.16 -3.91
N ARG A 8 42.38 33.74 -4.27
CA ARG A 8 42.64 32.40 -4.81
C ARG A 8 42.37 31.31 -3.77
N GLN A 9 42.81 31.50 -2.52
CA GLN A 9 42.57 30.54 -1.43
C GLN A 9 41.08 30.39 -1.10
N LEU A 10 40.33 31.48 -1.06
CA LEU A 10 38.87 31.44 -0.84
C LEU A 10 38.14 30.70 -1.97
N PHE A 11 38.61 30.85 -3.21
CA PHE A 11 38.03 30.15 -4.35
C PHE A 11 38.31 28.64 -4.32
N ILE A 12 39.53 28.25 -3.91
CA ILE A 12 39.91 26.85 -3.72
C ILE A 12 39.07 26.22 -2.61
N SER A 13 38.94 26.87 -1.46
CA SER A 13 38.13 26.37 -0.33
C SER A 13 36.65 26.22 -0.70
N LYS A 14 36.06 27.18 -1.44
CA LYS A 14 34.68 27.05 -1.95
C LYS A 14 34.53 25.89 -2.93
N LYS A 15 35.53 25.65 -3.79
CA LYS A 15 35.53 24.53 -4.74
C LYS A 15 35.64 23.18 -4.02
N GLU A 16 36.44 23.10 -2.96
CA GLU A 16 36.56 21.90 -2.12
C GLU A 16 35.29 21.62 -1.30
N MET A 17 34.68 22.66 -0.72
CA MET A 17 33.39 22.57 -0.03
C MET A 17 32.29 22.08 -0.98
N LYS A 18 32.24 22.61 -2.21
CA LYS A 18 31.27 22.17 -3.23
C LYS A 18 31.52 20.73 -3.68
N LYS A 19 32.79 20.30 -3.76
CA LYS A 19 33.19 18.92 -4.06
C LYS A 19 32.81 17.96 -2.93
N LEU A 20 33.01 18.35 -1.68
CA LEU A 20 32.61 17.59 -0.48
C LEU A 20 31.08 17.47 -0.38
N TYR A 21 30.35 18.55 -0.64
CA TYR A 21 28.88 18.52 -0.64
C TYR A 21 28.32 17.65 -1.78
N GLY A 22 28.91 17.73 -2.98
CA GLY A 22 28.55 16.86 -4.11
C GLY A 22 28.83 15.37 -3.84
N ARG A 23 29.89 15.06 -3.09
CA ARG A 23 30.24 13.68 -2.68
C ARG A 23 29.38 13.13 -1.53
N ARG A 24 28.71 14.00 -0.77
CA ARG A 24 27.74 13.60 0.27
C ARG A 24 26.34 13.36 -0.30
N PHE A 25 26.05 13.92 -1.48
CA PHE A 25 24.77 13.78 -2.20
C PHE A 25 24.82 12.77 -3.35
N SER A 26 25.97 12.18 -3.64
CA SER A 26 26.00 10.96 -4.45
C SER A 26 25.26 9.86 -3.69
N LYS A 27 24.09 9.49 -4.22
CA LYS A 27 23.42 8.20 -3.97
C LYS A 27 24.46 7.10 -3.76
N PRO A 28 24.22 6.10 -2.89
CA PRO A 28 25.09 4.92 -2.84
C PRO A 28 25.22 4.43 -4.29
N GLU A 29 26.46 4.36 -4.79
CA GLU A 29 26.75 3.80 -6.10
C GLU A 29 26.13 2.41 -6.14
N GLU A 30 25.12 2.23 -7.00
CA GLU A 30 24.65 0.92 -7.41
C GLU A 30 25.86 0.20 -8.01
N SER A 31 26.40 -0.72 -7.22
CA SER A 31 27.46 -1.62 -7.64
C SER A 31 27.05 -2.32 -8.93
N SER A 32 27.78 -2.02 -9.99
CA SER A 32 27.90 -2.75 -11.26
C SER A 32 27.10 -4.06 -11.30
N ASP A 33 25.93 -3.99 -11.94
CA ASP A 33 25.00 -5.09 -12.13
C ASP A 33 25.58 -6.10 -13.12
N THR A 34 26.37 -7.05 -12.61
CA THR A 34 26.71 -8.27 -13.33
C THR A 34 25.47 -9.14 -13.45
N GLY A 35 24.65 -8.90 -14.48
CA GLY A 35 23.72 -9.87 -15.07
C GLY A 35 22.72 -10.54 -14.13
N LEU A 36 22.40 -9.97 -12.96
CA LEU A 36 21.45 -10.56 -12.04
C LEU A 36 20.06 -10.02 -12.35
N LEU A 37 19.26 -10.79 -13.10
CA LEU A 37 17.85 -10.46 -13.34
C LEU A 37 17.10 -10.48 -11.98
N TYR A 38 16.90 -9.31 -11.36
CA TYR A 38 16.05 -9.15 -10.19
C TYR A 38 14.87 -8.23 -10.51
N PRO A 39 13.66 -8.54 -10.00
CA PRO A 39 12.53 -7.66 -10.20
C PRO A 39 12.79 -6.35 -9.45
N GLY A 40 12.89 -5.25 -10.20
CA GLY A 40 12.90 -3.92 -9.62
C GLY A 40 11.65 -3.67 -8.78
N VAL A 41 11.70 -2.67 -7.90
CA VAL A 41 10.58 -2.34 -7.00
C VAL A 41 9.29 -2.09 -7.79
N ASP A 42 9.38 -1.43 -8.95
CA ASP A 42 8.23 -1.16 -9.82
C ASP A 42 7.64 -2.44 -10.42
N THR A 43 8.50 -3.36 -10.87
CA THR A 43 8.07 -4.67 -11.38
C THR A 43 7.43 -5.51 -10.26
N ALA A 44 8.03 -5.52 -9.07
CA ALA A 44 7.48 -6.19 -7.90
C ALA A 44 6.10 -5.61 -7.53
N PHE A 45 5.94 -4.29 -7.56
CA PHE A 45 4.66 -3.63 -7.33
C PHE A 45 3.61 -4.03 -8.35
N ASN A 46 3.92 -3.97 -9.64
CA ASN A 46 2.96 -4.35 -10.68
C ASN A 46 2.54 -5.83 -10.56
N LEU A 47 3.49 -6.72 -10.23
CA LEU A 47 3.21 -8.14 -10.01
C LEU A 47 2.30 -8.36 -8.80
N LEU A 48 2.64 -7.79 -7.64
CA LEU A 48 1.84 -7.92 -6.43
C LEU A 48 0.46 -7.30 -6.62
N LEU A 49 0.39 -6.10 -7.19
CA LEU A 49 -0.87 -5.40 -7.48
C LEU A 49 -1.77 -6.22 -8.40
N SER A 50 -1.22 -6.82 -9.47
CA SER A 50 -1.99 -7.67 -10.36
C SER A 50 -2.58 -8.88 -9.62
N ALA A 51 -1.78 -9.54 -8.76
CA ALA A 51 -2.25 -10.64 -7.93
C ALA A 51 -3.34 -10.19 -6.94
N ARG A 52 -3.22 -9.00 -6.32
CA ARG A 52 -4.24 -8.47 -5.41
C ARG A 52 -5.54 -8.11 -6.13
N PHE A 53 -5.46 -7.52 -7.32
CA PHE A 53 -6.66 -7.27 -8.12
C PHE A 53 -7.35 -8.54 -8.56
N CYS A 54 -6.61 -9.61 -8.86
CA CYS A 54 -7.22 -10.91 -9.07
C CYS A 54 -8.05 -11.34 -7.84
N SER A 55 -7.55 -11.14 -6.62
CA SER A 55 -8.31 -11.42 -5.41
C SER A 55 -9.56 -10.54 -5.28
N ALA A 56 -9.44 -9.23 -5.54
CA ALA A 56 -10.59 -8.33 -5.48
C ALA A 56 -11.77 -8.78 -6.37
N ILE A 57 -11.47 -9.34 -7.55
CA ILE A 57 -12.47 -9.73 -8.54
C ILE A 57 -12.96 -11.17 -8.34
N TRP A 58 -12.04 -12.13 -8.16
CA TRP A 58 -12.35 -13.56 -8.17
C TRP A 58 -12.48 -14.20 -6.78
N SER A 59 -11.98 -13.56 -5.73
CA SER A 59 -12.10 -14.12 -4.38
C SER A 59 -13.51 -13.92 -3.85
N HIS A 60 -14.14 -15.01 -3.41
CA HIS A 60 -15.43 -14.95 -2.72
C HIS A 60 -15.25 -14.51 -1.25
N ILE A 61 -16.33 -14.00 -0.65
CA ILE A 61 -16.34 -13.67 0.77
C ILE A 61 -16.45 -14.97 1.56
N THR A 62 -15.41 -15.30 2.32
CA THR A 62 -15.34 -16.53 3.12
C THR A 62 -15.88 -16.36 4.53
N ASP A 63 -15.87 -15.12 5.05
CA ASP A 63 -16.22 -14.81 6.44
C ASP A 63 -17.62 -14.18 6.53
N CYS A 64 -18.44 -14.67 7.46
CA CYS A 64 -19.75 -14.10 7.72
C CYS A 64 -19.66 -12.72 8.37
N ASP A 65 -18.62 -12.45 9.16
CA ASP A 65 -18.40 -11.15 9.76
C ASP A 65 -18.12 -10.08 8.71
N GLU A 66 -17.39 -10.42 7.64
CA GLU A 66 -17.17 -9.48 6.53
C GLU A 66 -18.51 -8.99 5.95
N THR A 67 -19.44 -9.93 5.73
CA THR A 67 -20.74 -9.63 5.12
C THR A 67 -21.63 -8.85 6.09
N TYR A 68 -21.96 -9.44 7.23
CA TYR A 68 -22.99 -8.88 8.11
C TYR A 68 -22.47 -7.74 8.98
N ASN A 69 -21.18 -7.76 9.33
CA ASN A 69 -20.59 -6.83 10.28
C ASN A 69 -19.80 -5.70 9.60
N TYR A 70 -19.56 -5.76 8.29
CA TYR A 70 -18.89 -4.67 7.57
C TYR A 70 -19.62 -4.25 6.29
N TRP A 71 -19.95 -5.17 5.38
CA TRP A 71 -20.63 -4.83 4.13
C TRP A 71 -22.07 -4.33 4.33
N GLU A 72 -22.89 -5.04 5.11
CA GLU A 72 -24.28 -4.65 5.37
C GLU A 72 -24.40 -3.29 6.10
N PRO A 73 -23.67 -3.02 7.21
CA PRO A 73 -23.68 -1.71 7.85
C PRO A 73 -23.14 -0.60 6.94
N SER A 74 -22.15 -0.90 6.10
CA SER A 74 -21.63 0.05 5.11
C SER A 74 -22.68 0.42 4.07
N HIS A 75 -23.40 -0.59 3.56
CA HIS A 75 -24.50 -0.38 2.62
C HIS A 75 -25.63 0.43 3.27
N TYR A 76 -25.97 0.13 4.52
CA TYR A 76 -26.92 0.91 5.32
C TYR A 76 -26.50 2.39 5.46
N LEU A 77 -25.22 2.68 5.73
CA LEU A 77 -24.72 4.05 5.84
C LEU A 77 -24.68 4.81 4.51
N LEU A 78 -24.43 4.13 3.39
CA LEU A 78 -24.36 4.75 2.07
C LEU A 78 -25.74 5.01 1.46
N TYR A 79 -26.66 4.05 1.60
CA TYR A 79 -27.93 4.04 0.87
C TYR A 79 -29.17 4.19 1.77
N GLY A 80 -29.02 4.13 3.09
CA GLY A 80 -30.14 4.13 4.04
C GLY A 80 -30.96 2.85 4.04
N ASN A 81 -30.47 1.78 3.40
CA ASN A 81 -31.11 0.47 3.30
C ASN A 81 -30.05 -0.62 3.54
N GLY A 82 -30.43 -1.75 4.14
CA GLY A 82 -29.51 -2.82 4.55
C GLY A 82 -29.63 -3.13 6.03
N GLN A 83 -28.81 -4.05 6.51
CA GLN A 83 -28.85 -4.50 7.89
C GLN A 83 -27.84 -3.75 8.76
N GLN A 84 -28.29 -3.31 9.93
CA GLN A 84 -27.44 -2.83 11.00
C GLN A 84 -27.29 -3.92 12.05
N THR A 85 -26.06 -4.30 12.40
CA THR A 85 -25.85 -5.27 13.48
C THR A 85 -26.03 -4.60 14.84
N TRP A 86 -26.43 -5.40 15.83
CA TRP A 86 -26.56 -4.96 17.22
C TRP A 86 -25.23 -4.44 17.78
N GLU A 87 -24.08 -4.88 17.25
CA GLU A 87 -22.75 -4.40 17.65
C GLU A 87 -22.55 -2.90 17.34
N TYR A 88 -23.15 -2.41 16.24
CA TYR A 88 -23.10 -1.00 15.84
C TYR A 88 -24.32 -0.20 16.34
N SER A 89 -25.32 -0.85 16.90
CA SER A 89 -26.49 -0.16 17.45
C SER A 89 -26.06 0.79 18.58
N PRO A 90 -26.57 2.03 18.63
CA PRO A 90 -26.30 2.96 19.73
C PRO A 90 -26.67 2.41 21.11
N GLN A 91 -27.57 1.41 21.17
CA GLN A 91 -27.99 0.78 22.42
C GLN A 91 -26.88 -0.06 23.07
N TYR A 92 -26.07 -0.77 22.27
CA TYR A 92 -25.03 -1.67 22.77
C TYR A 92 -23.62 -1.13 22.53
N ALA A 93 -23.40 -0.40 21.43
CA ALA A 93 -22.18 0.33 21.10
C ALA A 93 -20.88 -0.49 21.25
N LEU A 94 -20.90 -1.76 20.84
CA LEU A 94 -19.75 -2.66 20.96
C LEU A 94 -18.67 -2.39 19.91
N ARG A 95 -19.03 -1.87 18.74
CA ARG A 95 -18.10 -1.55 17.66
C ARG A 95 -18.23 -0.10 17.21
N SER A 96 -17.08 0.55 17.00
CA SER A 96 -17.00 1.91 16.46
C SER A 96 -17.20 1.92 14.94
N TYR A 97 -17.96 2.90 14.45
CA TYR A 97 -18.13 3.17 13.03
C TYR A 97 -16.87 3.71 12.34
N MET A 98 -15.83 4.09 13.10
CA MET A 98 -14.61 4.69 12.55
C MET A 98 -13.99 3.85 11.42
N TYR A 99 -13.91 2.53 11.61
CA TYR A 99 -13.34 1.63 10.61
C TYR A 99 -14.15 1.63 9.29
N LEU A 100 -15.48 1.59 9.41
CA LEU A 100 -16.38 1.70 8.25
C LEU A 100 -16.17 3.05 7.55
N LEU A 101 -16.14 4.15 8.30
CA LEU A 101 -16.04 5.50 7.75
C LEU A 101 -14.75 5.72 6.94
N ILE A 102 -13.62 5.17 7.37
CA ILE A 102 -12.34 5.27 6.63
C ILE A 102 -12.50 4.75 5.19
N HIS A 103 -13.26 3.68 5.01
CA HIS A 103 -13.50 3.05 3.71
C HIS A 103 -14.74 3.59 3.00
N MET A 104 -15.73 4.08 3.75
CA MET A 104 -16.98 4.60 3.21
C MET A 104 -16.88 6.04 2.72
N VAL A 105 -15.96 6.86 3.23
CA VAL A 105 -15.71 8.21 2.68
C VAL A 105 -15.29 8.15 1.21
N PRO A 106 -14.27 7.37 0.80
CA PRO A 106 -13.93 7.25 -0.62
C PRO A 106 -15.04 6.58 -1.43
N ALA A 107 -15.75 5.59 -0.87
CA ALA A 107 -16.90 4.97 -1.53
C ALA A 107 -18.05 5.95 -1.77
N LYS A 108 -18.34 6.83 -0.81
CA LYS A 108 -19.37 7.88 -0.91
C LYS A 108 -18.98 8.95 -1.93
N LEU A 109 -17.70 9.33 -1.96
CA LEU A 109 -17.19 10.25 -2.99
C LEU A 109 -17.34 9.64 -4.38
N TYR A 110 -16.97 8.36 -4.55
CA TYR A 110 -17.18 7.63 -5.79
C TYR A 110 -18.66 7.56 -6.18
N HIS A 111 -19.55 7.30 -5.21
CA HIS A 111 -20.98 7.28 -5.45
C HIS A 111 -21.53 8.64 -5.87
N TYR A 112 -21.11 9.72 -5.21
CA TYR A 112 -21.54 11.09 -5.51
C TYR A 112 -21.09 11.58 -6.89
N LEU A 113 -19.90 11.17 -7.35
CA LEU A 113 -19.35 11.64 -8.63
C LEU A 113 -19.91 10.91 -9.86
N LEU A 114 -20.24 9.62 -9.72
CA LEU A 114 -20.49 8.75 -10.87
C LEU A 114 -21.82 7.98 -10.80
N GLU A 115 -22.57 8.11 -9.70
CA GLU A 115 -23.82 7.39 -9.43
C GLU A 115 -23.81 5.90 -9.87
N PRO A 116 -22.77 5.14 -9.48
CA PRO A 116 -22.59 3.76 -9.91
C PRO A 116 -23.57 2.81 -9.21
N ASN A 117 -23.79 1.65 -9.84
CA ASN A 117 -24.50 0.53 -9.22
C ASN A 117 -23.80 0.08 -7.91
N PRO A 118 -24.52 -0.31 -6.84
CA PRO A 118 -23.93 -0.83 -5.61
C PRO A 118 -22.87 -1.92 -5.80
N VAL A 119 -23.01 -2.78 -6.81
CA VAL A 119 -22.02 -3.82 -7.13
C VAL A 119 -20.67 -3.22 -7.54
N LEU A 120 -20.66 -2.09 -8.25
CA LEU A 120 -19.43 -1.41 -8.62
C LEU A 120 -18.76 -0.76 -7.40
N VAL A 121 -19.54 -0.22 -6.46
CA VAL A 121 -19.02 0.32 -5.19
C VAL A 121 -18.36 -0.78 -4.36
N PHE A 122 -18.96 -1.98 -4.33
CA PHE A 122 -18.37 -3.17 -3.70
C PHE A 122 -16.98 -3.50 -4.27
N TYR A 123 -16.87 -3.64 -5.60
CA TYR A 123 -15.57 -3.92 -6.23
C TYR A 123 -14.58 -2.77 -6.09
N PHE A 124 -15.05 -1.53 -6.11
CA PHE A 124 -14.21 -0.35 -5.90
C PHE A 124 -13.51 -0.39 -4.53
N VAL A 125 -14.26 -0.66 -3.46
CA VAL A 125 -13.68 -0.76 -2.10
C VAL A 125 -12.69 -1.93 -2.00
N ARG A 126 -13.00 -3.08 -2.60
CA ARG A 126 -12.07 -4.24 -2.65
C ARG A 126 -10.78 -3.92 -3.39
N CYS A 127 -10.86 -3.16 -4.48
CA CYS A 127 -9.69 -2.68 -5.21
C CYS A 127 -8.87 -1.68 -4.38
N LEU A 128 -9.51 -0.76 -3.64
CA LEU A 128 -8.80 0.15 -2.74
C LEU A 128 -8.01 -0.60 -1.65
N LEU A 129 -8.63 -1.60 -1.03
CA LEU A 129 -7.96 -2.46 -0.04
C LEU A 129 -6.77 -3.21 -0.67
N SER A 130 -6.98 -3.75 -1.87
CA SER A 130 -5.95 -4.47 -2.63
C SER A 130 -4.75 -3.60 -2.99
N VAL A 131 -4.97 -2.32 -3.32
CA VAL A 131 -3.90 -1.33 -3.56
C VAL A 131 -3.13 -1.07 -2.27
N GLY A 132 -3.83 -0.84 -1.16
CA GLY A 132 -3.20 -0.66 0.16
C GLY A 132 -2.32 -1.84 0.55
N CYS A 133 -2.81 -3.07 0.34
CA CYS A 133 -2.06 -4.31 0.54
C CYS A 133 -0.81 -4.38 -0.35
N ALA A 134 -0.94 -4.13 -1.65
CA ALA A 134 0.20 -4.18 -2.56
C ALA A 134 1.28 -3.14 -2.20
N MET A 135 0.88 -1.96 -1.73
CA MET A 135 1.82 -0.93 -1.26
C MET A 135 2.61 -1.38 -0.03
N SER A 136 1.96 -1.99 0.97
CA SER A 136 2.64 -2.47 2.17
C SER A 136 3.56 -3.66 1.86
N GLU A 137 3.12 -4.59 1.00
CA GLU A 137 3.93 -5.74 0.58
C GLU A 137 5.19 -5.33 -0.18
N VAL A 138 5.10 -4.32 -1.06
CA VAL A 138 6.27 -3.80 -1.78
C VAL A 138 7.23 -3.07 -0.86
N TYR A 139 6.69 -2.31 0.11
CA TYR A 139 7.53 -1.69 1.13
C TYR A 139 8.28 -2.76 1.93
N PHE A 140 7.59 -3.82 2.34
CA PHE A 140 8.21 -4.96 3.01
C PHE A 140 9.28 -5.63 2.14
N TYR A 141 8.97 -5.95 0.88
CA TYR A 141 9.92 -6.52 -0.08
C TYR A 141 11.18 -5.65 -0.23
N LYS A 142 11.02 -4.33 -0.39
CA LYS A 142 12.14 -3.39 -0.51
C LYS A 142 13.05 -3.42 0.71
N ASN A 143 12.48 -3.47 1.91
CA ASN A 143 13.26 -3.55 3.15
C ASN A 143 13.96 -4.89 3.30
N VAL A 144 13.32 -6.00 2.93
CA VAL A 144 13.95 -7.33 2.93
C VAL A 144 15.15 -7.38 1.97
N CYS A 145 15.01 -6.84 0.76
CA CYS A 145 16.12 -6.73 -0.19
C CYS A 145 17.28 -5.90 0.36
N ARG A 146 16.99 -4.85 1.14
CA ARG A 146 18.01 -3.98 1.74
C ARG A 146 18.77 -4.65 2.88
N GLU A 147 18.08 -5.35 3.77
CA GLU A 147 18.69 -5.94 4.97
C GLU A 147 19.29 -7.33 4.72
N PHE A 148 18.61 -8.17 3.95
CA PHE A 148 18.97 -9.59 3.75
C PHE A 148 19.53 -9.89 2.35
N GLY A 149 19.49 -8.92 1.45
CA GLY A 149 19.98 -9.05 0.09
C GLY A 149 18.96 -9.61 -0.91
N ILE A 150 19.35 -9.57 -2.19
CA ILE A 150 18.46 -9.79 -3.34
C ILE A 150 17.92 -11.23 -3.41
N HIS A 151 18.73 -12.22 -3.03
CA HIS A 151 18.33 -13.64 -3.09
C HIS A 151 17.16 -13.95 -2.17
N ILE A 152 17.23 -13.46 -0.93
CA ILE A 152 16.16 -13.63 0.07
C ILE A 152 14.94 -12.82 -0.37
N GLY A 153 15.13 -11.60 -0.85
CA GLY A 153 14.05 -10.77 -1.40
C GLY A 153 13.26 -11.48 -2.51
N ARG A 154 13.92 -12.15 -3.45
CA ARG A 154 13.25 -12.93 -4.52
C ARG A 154 12.35 -14.03 -3.96
N LEU A 155 12.84 -14.79 -2.97
CA LEU A 155 12.04 -15.83 -2.32
C LEU A 155 10.84 -15.21 -1.60
N THR A 156 11.05 -14.10 -0.88
CA THR A 156 9.97 -13.36 -0.22
C THR A 156 8.92 -12.91 -1.22
N LEU A 157 9.31 -12.35 -2.36
CA LEU A 157 8.36 -11.92 -3.40
C LEU A 157 7.53 -13.09 -3.92
N VAL A 158 8.15 -14.24 -4.19
CA VAL A 158 7.44 -15.44 -4.64
C VAL A 158 6.45 -15.93 -3.58
N PHE A 159 6.85 -15.95 -2.30
CA PHE A 159 5.96 -16.34 -1.21
C PHE A 159 4.79 -15.36 -1.03
N LEU A 160 5.03 -14.06 -1.17
CA LEU A 160 3.97 -13.06 -1.08
C LEU A 160 2.94 -13.19 -2.21
N ILE A 161 3.39 -13.43 -3.44
CA ILE A 161 2.50 -13.61 -4.61
C ILE A 161 1.68 -14.90 -4.50
N LEU A 162 2.31 -16.00 -4.06
CA LEU A 162 1.69 -17.32 -4.04
C LEU A 162 0.99 -17.66 -2.70
N SER A 163 1.06 -16.78 -1.71
CA SER A 163 0.40 -17.00 -0.42
C SER A 163 -1.11 -16.91 -0.56
N SER A 164 -1.80 -18.02 -0.34
CA SER A 164 -3.28 -18.08 -0.34
C SER A 164 -3.89 -17.19 0.75
N GLY A 165 -3.26 -17.13 1.93
CA GLY A 165 -3.71 -16.28 3.02
C GLY A 165 -3.64 -14.79 2.66
N MET A 166 -2.53 -14.36 2.07
CA MET A 166 -2.37 -12.98 1.60
C MET A 166 -3.29 -12.66 0.43
N TYR A 167 -3.54 -13.63 -0.45
CA TYR A 167 -4.51 -13.50 -1.54
C TYR A 167 -5.90 -13.21 -0.98
N ILE A 168 -6.42 -14.05 -0.07
CA ILE A 168 -7.76 -13.87 0.51
C ILE A 168 -7.84 -12.57 1.34
N ALA A 169 -6.85 -12.32 2.21
CA ALA A 169 -6.86 -11.17 3.10
C ALA A 169 -6.77 -9.83 2.35
N SER A 170 -6.07 -9.78 1.21
CA SER A 170 -5.81 -8.53 0.46
C SER A 170 -7.05 -7.72 0.08
N ALA A 171 -8.16 -8.40 -0.22
CA ALA A 171 -9.42 -7.78 -0.61
C ALA A 171 -10.51 -7.88 0.46
N ALA A 172 -10.21 -8.52 1.60
CA ALA A 172 -11.18 -8.77 2.66
C ALA A 172 -11.40 -7.49 3.48
N PHE A 173 -12.66 -7.10 3.64
CA PHE A 173 -13.04 -5.88 4.34
C PHE A 173 -13.15 -6.10 5.86
N LEU A 174 -12.01 -6.42 6.50
CA LEU A 174 -11.93 -6.65 7.95
C LEU A 174 -10.81 -5.82 8.61
N PRO A 175 -10.98 -5.38 9.87
CA PRO A 175 -9.94 -4.71 10.63
C PRO A 175 -8.65 -5.51 10.78
N SER A 176 -8.75 -6.85 10.83
CA SER A 176 -7.59 -7.74 10.87
C SER A 176 -6.75 -7.61 9.59
N SER A 177 -7.38 -7.67 8.41
CA SER A 177 -6.71 -7.45 7.13
C SER A 177 -6.15 -6.03 7.02
N PHE A 178 -6.91 -5.02 7.46
CA PHE A 178 -6.44 -3.63 7.45
C PHE A 178 -5.20 -3.42 8.33
N SER A 179 -5.15 -4.09 9.48
CA SER A 179 -3.98 -4.04 10.38
C SER A 179 -2.72 -4.55 9.70
N MET A 180 -2.83 -5.50 8.75
CA MET A 180 -1.68 -5.98 7.97
C MET A 180 -1.08 -4.92 7.05
N TYR A 181 -1.83 -3.87 6.71
CA TYR A 181 -1.37 -2.81 5.80
C TYR A 181 -0.73 -1.63 6.52
N VAL A 182 -1.06 -1.43 7.80
CA VAL A 182 -0.78 -0.19 8.55
C VAL A 182 0.23 -0.41 9.69
N VAL A 183 0.90 -1.58 9.74
CA VAL A 183 2.03 -1.85 10.65
C VAL A 183 3.34 -1.49 9.96
#